data_AF-A0A925Y431-F1
#
_entry.id   AF-A0A925Y431-F1
#
_cell.length_a   1.000
_cell.length_b   1.000
_cell.length_c   1.000
_cell.angle_alpha   90.00
_cell.angle_beta   90.00
_cell.angle_gamma   90.00
#
_symmetry.space_group_name_H-M   'P 1'
#
loop_
_entity.id
_entity.type
_entity.pdbx_description
1 polymer ?
#
loop_
_entity_poly.entity_id
_entity_poly.type
_entity_poly.pdbx_seq_one_letter_code
_entity_poly.pdbx_strand_id
1 'polypeptide(L)'
;MSSPQPSPPQETPRSRWLAQRQQLLEDGAALHVLLKKANGAGEHLLVIEIGEAALAGGKIADRVPILQQMGRALAVLGSSNEARILLGEIKTGRADDAETLGLLARVGKDLAAAAATPAERLVFLREAQQYYESGYRHAMAASDRGGAAYCGVNAAALAVLIDDVDLAHELALSTLEQAAGDDGYYGVATRAEASMILGKNADAEVLYQAAATLAAAENRWADLASTRTQCRELSLKLHGRRDHVDAAFPCGAVAVISAESLKADQTELEPELSADVERRVSEWAATHSVRSVFSGARPGWDLTVLEKLQDSGVETHLILPCTVERFVELVLMPKGAGWAERFESVRAKSVSVTILHEISTADPADGVEFTERMIAARGALLANHLGFALRALLISEQLSNTSARLWTQANLALHVIHPENPALDGAPDKDAKAEPVPFARALKPASAKPKVAVCAILLLNFPKYSAMSDDDFTRFQTDVLGIIATKLALSECPPINRQGFGGNYLLVFDQLFPAAAMALSLIEALRLQNDNAVFQPSICLHAGPVWQMINPILNLYAHEGAAITRAAALAGGLPAGVVYATETFTALSALESLRGVRFEHAGISVVDGYGDRLFRVHST
;
A
#
# COMPACT_ATOMS: atom_id res chain seq x y z
N MET A 1 42.19 8.74 22.23
CA MET A 1 40.78 8.43 22.54
C MET A 1 40.19 7.86 21.27
N SER A 2 39.95 6.55 21.25
CA SER A 2 39.50 5.82 20.07
C SER A 2 38.08 6.26 19.70
N SER A 3 37.89 6.66 18.44
CA SER A 3 36.58 6.96 17.87
C SER A 3 35.62 5.80 18.12
N PRO A 4 34.35 6.06 18.49
CA PRO A 4 33.36 5.00 18.61
C PRO A 4 33.18 4.37 17.23
N GLN A 5 33.39 3.06 17.13
CA GLN A 5 33.05 2.32 15.92
C GLN A 5 31.55 2.51 15.64
N PRO A 6 31.14 2.75 14.38
CA PRO A 6 29.73 2.82 14.04
C PRO A 6 29.08 1.48 14.42
N SER A 7 27.98 1.55 15.15
CA SER A 7 27.14 0.38 15.38
C SER A 7 26.73 -0.20 14.03
N PRO A 8 26.82 -1.53 13.81
CA PRO A 8 26.42 -2.11 12.53
C PRO A 8 24.96 -1.75 12.23
N PRO A 9 24.61 -1.48 10.95
CA PRO A 9 23.24 -1.16 10.57
C PRO A 9 22.31 -2.29 11.03
N GLN A 10 21.15 -1.92 11.58
CA GLN A 10 20.15 -2.92 11.97
C GLN A 10 19.80 -3.79 10.77
N GLU A 11 19.98 -5.10 10.90
CA GLU A 11 19.74 -6.05 9.82
C GLU A 11 18.23 -6.11 9.49
N THR A 12 17.85 -5.53 8.34
CA THR A 12 16.50 -5.60 7.79
C THR A 12 16.16 -7.03 7.35
N PRO A 13 14.86 -7.42 7.33
CA PRO A 13 14.46 -8.72 6.80
C PRO A 13 15.01 -8.99 5.38
N ARG A 14 14.94 -7.99 4.48
CA ARG A 14 15.44 -8.09 3.11
C ARG A 14 16.95 -8.27 3.05
N SER A 15 17.74 -7.50 3.80
CA SER A 15 19.20 -7.63 3.80
C SER A 15 19.64 -9.00 4.33
N ARG A 16 18.96 -9.50 5.36
CA ARG A 16 19.22 -10.84 5.91
C ARG A 16 18.92 -11.94 4.89
N TRP A 17 17.78 -11.84 4.21
CA TRP A 17 17.39 -12.78 3.16
C TRP A 17 18.45 -12.85 2.05
N LEU A 18 18.88 -11.70 1.53
CA LEU A 18 19.89 -11.64 0.46
C LEU A 18 21.24 -12.22 0.88
N ALA A 19 21.67 -11.96 2.12
CA ALA A 19 22.96 -12.42 2.63
C ALA A 19 22.98 -13.91 3.00
N GLN A 20 21.87 -14.46 3.52
CA GLN A 20 21.83 -15.79 4.15
C GLN A 20 20.88 -16.77 3.43
N ARG A 21 20.45 -16.46 2.20
CA ARG A 21 19.43 -17.20 1.45
C ARG A 21 19.58 -18.72 1.52
N GLN A 22 20.77 -19.24 1.22
CA GLN A 22 20.99 -20.68 1.14
C GLN A 22 20.86 -21.37 2.51
N GLN A 23 21.36 -20.74 3.57
CA GLN A 23 21.25 -21.26 4.94
C GLN A 23 19.79 -21.23 5.42
N LEU A 24 19.07 -20.14 5.16
CA LEU A 24 17.66 -19.99 5.57
C LEU A 24 16.73 -21.00 4.89
N LEU A 25 17.02 -21.37 3.64
CA LEU A 25 16.24 -22.38 2.90
C LEU A 25 16.44 -23.82 3.44
N GLU A 26 17.38 -24.03 4.35
CA GLU A 26 17.67 -25.32 4.99
C GLU A 26 17.21 -25.37 6.45
N ASP A 27 16.90 -24.22 7.06
CA ASP A 27 16.44 -24.08 8.45
C ASP A 27 15.04 -23.45 8.52
N GLY A 28 14.02 -24.31 8.58
CA GLY A 28 12.61 -23.87 8.64
C GLY A 28 12.27 -23.02 9.86
N ALA A 29 12.96 -23.19 11.00
CA ALA A 29 12.70 -22.41 12.20
C ALA A 29 13.26 -20.99 12.07
N ALA A 30 14.51 -20.86 11.59
CA ALA A 30 15.11 -19.56 11.28
C ALA A 30 14.33 -18.82 10.19
N LEU A 31 13.84 -19.55 9.19
CA LEU A 31 13.00 -19.00 8.14
C LEU A 31 11.67 -18.45 8.70
N HIS A 32 10.99 -19.21 9.56
CA HIS A 32 9.74 -18.76 10.18
C HIS A 32 9.92 -17.46 10.98
N VAL A 33 11.01 -17.34 11.74
CA VAL A 33 11.33 -16.09 12.48
C VAL A 33 11.52 -14.92 11.53
N LEU A 34 12.22 -15.12 10.41
CA LEU A 34 12.41 -14.09 9.38
C LEU A 34 11.08 -13.68 8.75
N LEU A 35 10.23 -14.65 8.37
CA LEU A 35 8.91 -14.39 7.81
C LEU A 35 8.03 -13.60 8.78
N LYS A 36 8.04 -13.95 10.08
CA LYS A 36 7.29 -13.22 11.11
C LYS A 36 7.79 -11.78 11.28
N LYS A 37 9.12 -11.58 11.26
CA LYS A 37 9.74 -10.24 11.32
C LYS A 37 9.37 -9.41 10.09
N ALA A 38 9.44 -9.99 8.89
CA ALA A 38 9.06 -9.34 7.65
C ALA A 38 7.57 -8.96 7.63
N ASN A 39 6.68 -9.87 8.04
CA ASN A 39 5.26 -9.57 8.21
C ASN A 39 5.01 -8.44 9.23
N GLY A 40 5.76 -8.41 10.33
CA GLY A 40 5.68 -7.33 11.33
C GLY A 40 6.16 -5.97 10.82
N ALA A 41 7.12 -5.97 9.89
CA ALA A 41 7.63 -4.75 9.24
C ALA A 41 6.79 -4.30 8.04
N GLY A 42 5.65 -4.95 7.76
CA GLY A 42 4.83 -4.68 6.57
C GLY A 42 5.45 -5.17 5.24
N GLU A 43 6.55 -5.93 5.30
CA GLU A 43 7.20 -6.56 4.14
C GLU A 43 6.50 -7.87 3.74
N HIS A 44 5.16 -7.88 3.68
CA HIS A 44 4.32 -9.05 3.35
C HIS A 44 4.71 -9.74 2.04
N LEU A 45 5.33 -9.01 1.14
CA LEU A 45 5.74 -9.53 -0.14
C LEU A 45 7.07 -10.23 -0.14
N LEU A 46 8.00 -9.75 0.68
CA LEU A 46 9.20 -10.50 0.97
C LEU A 46 8.83 -11.84 1.63
N VAL A 47 7.77 -11.87 2.45
CA VAL A 47 7.24 -13.11 3.03
C VAL A 47 6.78 -14.10 1.95
N ILE A 48 6.07 -13.63 0.92
CA ILE A 48 5.64 -14.48 -0.21
C ILE A 48 6.86 -14.95 -1.01
N GLU A 49 7.78 -14.05 -1.39
CA GLU A 49 8.99 -14.39 -2.15
C GLU A 49 9.84 -15.46 -1.43
N ILE A 50 10.10 -15.26 -0.14
CA ILE A 50 10.85 -16.19 0.69
C ILE A 50 10.11 -17.52 0.81
N GLY A 51 8.79 -17.47 1.04
CA GLY A 51 7.94 -18.64 1.19
C GLY A 51 7.89 -19.50 -0.08
N GLU A 52 7.71 -18.88 -1.26
CA GLU A 52 7.74 -19.57 -2.55
C GLU A 52 9.10 -20.23 -2.81
N ALA A 53 10.20 -19.52 -2.55
CA ALA A 53 11.54 -20.07 -2.67
C ALA A 53 11.75 -21.29 -1.76
N ALA A 54 11.21 -21.23 -0.54
CA ALA A 54 11.27 -22.31 0.43
C ALA A 54 10.43 -23.53 0.03
N LEU A 55 9.23 -23.32 -0.49
CA LEU A 55 8.35 -24.38 -0.97
C LEU A 55 8.89 -25.05 -2.24
N ALA A 56 9.48 -24.28 -3.16
CA ALA A 56 10.08 -24.79 -4.39
C ALA A 56 11.32 -25.66 -4.13
N GLY A 57 12.13 -25.32 -3.12
CA GLY A 57 13.34 -26.05 -2.76
C GLY A 57 13.08 -27.44 -2.17
N GLY A 58 11.90 -27.68 -1.61
CA GLY A 58 11.47 -28.99 -1.08
C GLY A 58 12.24 -29.50 0.15
N LYS A 59 13.21 -28.74 0.68
CA LYS A 59 14.09 -29.15 1.78
C LYS A 59 13.45 -29.01 3.18
N ILE A 60 12.38 -28.22 3.31
CA ILE A 60 11.75 -27.95 4.59
C ILE A 60 10.68 -29.02 4.88
N ALA A 61 10.89 -29.75 5.98
CA ALA A 61 10.01 -30.84 6.42
C ALA A 61 8.66 -30.33 6.94
N ASP A 62 8.64 -29.30 7.78
CA ASP A 62 7.42 -28.70 8.31
C ASP A 62 7.08 -27.40 7.57
N ARG A 63 6.08 -27.47 6.70
CA ARG A 63 5.66 -26.36 5.83
C ARG A 63 4.59 -25.48 6.47
N VAL A 64 3.95 -25.92 7.55
CA VAL A 64 2.79 -25.22 8.13
C VAL A 64 3.13 -23.79 8.55
N PRO A 65 4.22 -23.53 9.30
CA PRO A 65 4.54 -22.15 9.73
C PRO A 65 4.87 -21.22 8.57
N ILE A 66 5.27 -21.76 7.41
CA ILE A 66 5.55 -20.98 6.20
C ILE A 66 4.23 -20.65 5.51
N LEU A 67 3.37 -21.65 5.31
CA LEU A 67 2.04 -21.48 4.72
C LEU A 67 1.17 -20.51 5.53
N GLN A 68 1.23 -20.56 6.87
CA GLN A 68 0.54 -19.62 7.75
C GLN A 68 1.04 -18.18 7.55
N GLN A 69 2.36 -17.96 7.51
CA GLN A 69 2.90 -16.60 7.31
C GLN A 69 2.62 -16.07 5.90
N MET A 70 2.69 -16.93 4.88
CA MET A 70 2.30 -16.58 3.51
C MET A 70 0.80 -16.30 3.40
N GLY A 71 -0.06 -17.11 4.01
CA GLY A 71 -1.50 -16.89 4.05
C GLY A 71 -1.87 -15.59 4.76
N ARG A 72 -1.21 -15.29 5.89
CA ARG A 72 -1.34 -13.99 6.58
C ARG A 72 -0.91 -12.83 5.68
N ALA A 73 0.22 -12.96 4.99
CA ALA A 73 0.69 -11.95 4.05
C ALA A 73 -0.32 -11.73 2.93
N LEU A 74 -0.75 -12.79 2.24
CA LEU A 74 -1.74 -12.75 1.15
C LEU A 74 -3.06 -12.12 1.60
N ALA A 75 -3.53 -12.43 2.81
CA ALA A 75 -4.74 -11.83 3.38
C ALA A 75 -4.58 -10.32 3.63
N VAL A 76 -3.47 -9.87 4.23
CA VAL A 76 -3.22 -8.43 4.47
C VAL A 76 -3.10 -7.65 3.16
N LEU A 77 -2.53 -8.30 2.16
CA LEU A 77 -2.43 -7.80 0.81
C LEU A 77 -3.83 -7.70 0.15
N GLY A 78 -4.76 -8.55 0.54
CA GLY A 78 -6.13 -8.54 0.05
C GLY A 78 -6.43 -9.72 -0.86
N SER A 79 -5.41 -10.47 -1.29
CA SER A 79 -5.43 -11.73 -2.08
C SER A 79 -6.16 -12.87 -1.34
N SER A 80 -7.41 -12.63 -0.96
CA SER A 80 -8.15 -13.43 0.01
C SER A 80 -8.47 -14.82 -0.56
N ASN A 81 -8.75 -14.89 -1.87
CA ASN A 81 -8.97 -16.17 -2.54
C ASN A 81 -7.69 -17.02 -2.60
N GLU A 82 -6.53 -16.41 -2.88
CA GLU A 82 -5.24 -17.11 -2.90
C GLU A 82 -4.85 -17.55 -1.49
N ALA A 83 -5.02 -16.68 -0.50
CA ALA A 83 -4.80 -17.01 0.91
C ALA A 83 -5.67 -18.21 1.34
N ARG A 84 -6.94 -18.23 0.95
CA ARG A 84 -7.87 -19.33 1.24
C ARG A 84 -7.41 -20.65 0.62
N ILE A 85 -7.00 -20.63 -0.64
CA ILE A 85 -6.48 -21.82 -1.33
C ILE A 85 -5.22 -22.32 -0.62
N LEU A 86 -4.25 -21.42 -0.39
CA LEU A 86 -2.97 -21.76 0.24
C LEU A 86 -3.13 -22.33 1.65
N LEU A 87 -3.95 -21.68 2.49
CA LEU A 87 -4.23 -22.16 3.84
C LEU A 87 -5.02 -23.47 3.83
N GLY A 88 -5.87 -23.69 2.83
CA GLY A 88 -6.61 -24.94 2.64
C GLY A 88 -5.72 -26.15 2.28
N GLU A 89 -4.47 -25.94 1.84
CA GLU A 89 -3.52 -27.02 1.59
C GLU A 89 -2.98 -27.67 2.87
N ILE A 90 -3.13 -27.01 4.02
CA ILE A 90 -2.74 -27.53 5.32
C ILE A 90 -3.67 -28.71 5.64
N LYS A 91 -3.20 -29.96 5.41
CA LYS A 91 -4.03 -31.18 5.54
C LYS A 91 -4.53 -31.42 6.98
N THR A 92 -5.80 -31.82 7.08
CA THR A 92 -6.49 -32.27 8.30
C THR A 92 -5.69 -33.32 9.07
N GLY A 93 -5.40 -33.04 10.34
CA GLY A 93 -4.47 -33.77 11.21
C GLY A 93 -3.43 -32.85 11.90
N ARG A 94 -3.09 -31.72 11.25
CA ARG A 94 -2.51 -30.51 11.86
C ARG A 94 -3.29 -29.22 11.50
N ALA A 95 -4.29 -29.32 10.61
CA ALA A 95 -5.13 -28.21 10.15
C ALA A 95 -6.07 -27.61 11.21
N ASP A 96 -6.08 -28.17 12.42
CA ASP A 96 -7.03 -27.80 13.46
C ASP A 96 -6.41 -26.89 14.52
N ASP A 97 -5.15 -26.45 14.36
CA ASP A 97 -4.60 -25.47 15.28
C ASP A 97 -5.33 -24.12 15.18
N ALA A 98 -5.47 -23.45 16.33
CA ALA A 98 -6.26 -22.23 16.43
C ALA A 98 -5.72 -21.10 15.53
N GLU A 99 -4.42 -21.12 15.22
CA GLU A 99 -3.78 -20.14 14.32
C GLU A 99 -4.25 -20.30 12.87
N THR A 100 -4.21 -21.52 12.31
CA THR A 100 -4.64 -21.79 10.93
C THR A 100 -6.13 -21.49 10.76
N LEU A 101 -6.96 -21.96 11.70
CA LEU A 101 -8.40 -21.72 11.70
C LEU A 101 -8.71 -20.22 11.83
N GLY A 102 -7.98 -19.50 12.68
CA GLY A 102 -8.09 -18.04 12.80
C GLY A 102 -7.72 -17.28 11.53
N LEU A 103 -6.73 -17.76 10.77
CA LEU A 103 -6.34 -17.18 9.48
C LEU A 103 -7.37 -17.45 8.39
N LEU A 104 -7.87 -18.68 8.27
CA LEU A 104 -8.96 -19.04 7.35
C LEU A 104 -10.22 -18.20 7.61
N ALA A 105 -10.56 -18.02 8.89
CA ALA A 105 -11.69 -17.22 9.28
C ALA A 105 -11.51 -15.73 8.97
N ARG A 106 -10.30 -15.18 9.18
CA ARG A 106 -9.96 -13.80 8.77
C ARG A 106 -10.13 -13.62 7.27
N VAL A 107 -9.62 -14.55 6.47
CA VAL A 107 -9.79 -14.55 5.01
C VAL A 107 -11.28 -14.59 4.63
N GLY A 108 -12.09 -15.37 5.35
CA GLY A 108 -13.55 -15.39 5.18
C GLY A 108 -14.20 -14.02 5.46
N LYS A 109 -13.72 -13.26 6.44
CA LYS A 109 -14.19 -11.87 6.69
C LYS A 109 -13.85 -10.94 5.55
N ASP A 110 -12.64 -11.05 5.00
CA ASP A 110 -12.20 -10.23 3.87
C ASP A 110 -13.03 -10.53 2.60
N LEU A 111 -13.32 -11.81 2.34
CA LEU A 111 -14.25 -12.24 1.28
C LEU A 111 -15.68 -11.74 1.52
N ALA A 112 -16.17 -11.77 2.77
CA ALA A 112 -17.47 -11.22 3.12
C ALA A 112 -17.56 -9.71 2.88
N ALA A 113 -16.49 -8.95 3.15
CA ALA A 113 -16.41 -7.52 2.88
C ALA A 113 -16.37 -7.21 1.37
N ALA A 114 -15.84 -8.13 0.56
CA ALA A 114 -15.72 -8.03 -0.88
C ALA A 114 -16.94 -8.56 -1.66
N ALA A 115 -17.87 -9.23 -0.99
CA ALA A 115 -18.99 -9.92 -1.61
C ALA A 115 -19.92 -8.97 -2.39
N ALA A 116 -20.34 -9.38 -3.59
CA ALA A 116 -21.17 -8.56 -4.47
C ALA A 116 -22.64 -8.52 -4.03
N THR A 117 -23.08 -9.53 -3.27
CA THR A 117 -24.47 -9.65 -2.83
C THR A 117 -24.58 -9.93 -1.33
N PRO A 118 -25.69 -9.52 -0.68
CA PRO A 118 -25.93 -9.86 0.73
C PRO A 118 -25.98 -11.37 1.01
N ALA A 119 -26.46 -12.17 0.06
CA ALA A 119 -26.53 -13.62 0.20
C ALA A 119 -25.12 -14.26 0.19
N GLU A 120 -24.27 -13.84 -0.73
CA GLU A 120 -22.87 -14.27 -0.80
C GLU A 120 -22.09 -13.83 0.46
N ARG A 121 -22.29 -12.58 0.89
CA ARG A 121 -21.71 -12.07 2.15
C ARG A 121 -22.07 -12.98 3.33
N LEU A 122 -23.34 -13.38 3.44
CA LEU A 122 -23.80 -14.23 4.52
C LEU A 122 -23.18 -15.63 4.50
N VAL A 123 -22.91 -16.19 3.31
CA VAL A 123 -22.20 -17.47 3.16
C VAL A 123 -20.78 -17.36 3.74
N PHE A 124 -20.03 -16.33 3.34
CA PHE A 124 -18.66 -16.13 3.84
C PHE A 124 -18.60 -15.84 5.34
N LEU A 125 -19.56 -15.07 5.88
CA LEU A 125 -19.63 -14.82 7.32
C LEU A 125 -19.90 -16.08 8.13
N ARG A 126 -20.81 -16.95 7.67
CA ARG A 126 -21.09 -18.23 8.33
C ARG A 126 -19.88 -19.15 8.33
N GLU A 127 -19.19 -19.23 7.20
CA GLU A 127 -17.97 -20.02 7.09
C GLU A 127 -16.86 -19.48 8.01
N ALA A 128 -16.64 -18.16 8.02
CA ALA A 128 -15.69 -17.53 8.93
C ALA A 128 -16.04 -17.79 10.41
N GLN A 129 -17.33 -17.70 10.76
CA GLN A 129 -17.80 -17.96 12.13
C GLN A 129 -17.46 -19.41 12.55
N GLN A 130 -17.74 -20.39 11.68
CA GLN A 130 -17.45 -21.80 11.95
C GLN A 130 -15.95 -22.07 12.14
N TYR A 131 -15.10 -21.42 11.35
CA TYR A 131 -13.65 -21.54 11.51
C TYR A 131 -13.16 -20.96 12.84
N TYR A 132 -13.57 -19.75 13.21
CA TYR A 132 -13.18 -19.17 14.51
C TYR A 132 -13.74 -19.99 15.68
N GLU A 133 -14.97 -20.48 15.59
CA GLU A 133 -15.56 -21.31 16.64
C GLU A 133 -14.82 -22.65 16.78
N SER A 134 -14.45 -23.28 15.67
CA SER A 134 -13.64 -24.50 15.69
C SER A 134 -12.26 -24.24 16.29
N GLY A 135 -11.62 -23.12 15.94
CA GLY A 135 -10.34 -22.68 16.51
C GLY A 135 -10.44 -22.41 18.01
N TYR A 136 -11.56 -21.82 18.45
CA TYR A 136 -11.87 -21.63 19.86
C TYR A 136 -11.96 -22.96 20.61
N ARG A 137 -12.79 -23.90 20.13
CA ARG A 137 -12.95 -25.22 20.75
C ARG A 137 -11.64 -25.99 20.80
N HIS A 138 -10.82 -25.91 19.75
CA HIS A 138 -9.51 -26.57 19.73
C HIS A 138 -8.55 -25.97 20.77
N ALA A 139 -8.45 -24.65 20.84
CA ALA A 139 -7.64 -23.97 21.85
C ALA A 139 -8.11 -24.29 23.28
N MET A 140 -9.42 -24.40 23.51
CA MET A 140 -9.98 -24.77 24.81
C MET A 140 -9.67 -26.21 25.23
N ALA A 141 -9.50 -27.12 24.27
CA ALA A 141 -9.13 -28.51 24.51
C ALA A 141 -7.60 -28.71 24.69
N ALA A 142 -6.78 -27.75 24.26
CA ALA A 142 -5.33 -27.81 24.36
C ALA A 142 -4.83 -27.45 25.78
N SER A 143 -3.67 -27.99 26.17
CA SER A 143 -3.01 -27.64 27.44
C SER A 143 -2.55 -26.18 27.47
N ASP A 144 -2.16 -25.65 26.31
CA ASP A 144 -1.92 -24.23 26.08
C ASP A 144 -3.18 -23.64 25.44
N ARG A 145 -3.93 -22.85 26.20
CA ARG A 145 -5.15 -22.17 25.73
C ARG A 145 -4.85 -20.94 24.87
N GLY A 146 -3.60 -20.78 24.42
CA GLY A 146 -3.19 -19.77 23.47
C GLY A 146 -4.15 -19.69 22.27
N GLY A 147 -4.61 -18.49 21.94
CA GLY A 147 -5.53 -18.24 20.84
C GLY A 147 -7.02 -18.47 21.16
N ALA A 148 -7.38 -19.03 22.32
CA ALA A 148 -8.79 -19.21 22.71
C ALA A 148 -9.53 -17.87 22.78
N ALA A 149 -8.97 -16.88 23.49
CA ALA A 149 -9.58 -15.56 23.59
C ALA A 149 -9.78 -14.89 22.21
N TYR A 150 -8.75 -14.92 21.36
CA TYR A 150 -8.78 -14.34 20.01
C TYR A 150 -9.82 -15.03 19.11
N CYS A 151 -9.85 -16.37 19.09
CA CYS A 151 -10.82 -17.09 18.27
C CYS A 151 -12.25 -16.94 18.81
N GLY A 152 -12.42 -17.01 20.13
CA GLY A 152 -13.72 -16.90 20.78
C GLY A 152 -14.39 -15.55 20.55
N VAL A 153 -13.65 -14.43 20.68
CA VAL A 153 -14.25 -13.10 20.47
C VAL A 153 -14.63 -12.87 19.01
N ASN A 154 -13.79 -13.31 18.07
CA ASN A 154 -14.09 -13.17 16.64
C ASN A 154 -15.25 -14.08 16.22
N ALA A 155 -15.38 -15.28 16.80
CA ALA A 155 -16.54 -16.15 16.61
C ALA A 155 -17.82 -15.49 17.14
N ALA A 156 -17.78 -14.92 18.35
CA ALA A 156 -18.91 -14.19 18.94
C ALA A 156 -19.31 -12.98 18.10
N ALA A 157 -18.33 -12.20 17.64
CA ALA A 157 -18.57 -11.03 16.80
C ALA A 157 -19.22 -11.41 15.47
N LEU A 158 -18.80 -12.51 14.84
CA LEU A 158 -19.42 -13.00 13.62
C LEU A 158 -20.82 -13.57 13.85
N ALA A 159 -21.07 -14.22 14.99
CA ALA A 159 -22.40 -14.67 15.39
C ALA A 159 -23.40 -13.49 15.45
N VAL A 160 -22.98 -12.33 15.99
CA VAL A 160 -23.76 -11.08 15.92
C VAL A 160 -24.05 -10.67 14.47
N LEU A 161 -23.05 -10.73 13.59
CA LEU A 161 -23.21 -10.30 12.19
C LEU A 161 -24.11 -11.21 11.35
N ILE A 162 -24.28 -12.47 11.75
CA ILE A 162 -25.17 -13.46 11.11
C ILE A 162 -26.53 -13.62 11.82
N ASP A 163 -26.83 -12.76 12.80
CA ASP A 163 -28.07 -12.74 13.59
C ASP A 163 -28.29 -13.95 14.52
N ASP A 164 -27.21 -14.60 14.96
CA ASP A 164 -27.25 -15.67 15.97
C ASP A 164 -26.88 -15.13 17.35
N VAL A 165 -27.88 -14.54 18.02
CA VAL A 165 -27.71 -13.84 19.30
C VAL A 165 -27.34 -14.80 20.44
N ASP A 166 -27.94 -16.00 20.45
CA ASP A 166 -27.71 -16.99 21.51
C ASP A 166 -26.25 -17.46 21.48
N LEU A 167 -25.76 -17.82 20.28
CA LEU A 167 -24.37 -18.23 20.09
C LEU A 167 -23.40 -17.08 20.37
N ALA A 168 -23.73 -15.85 19.96
CA ALA A 168 -22.92 -14.68 20.24
C ALA A 168 -22.74 -14.46 21.75
N HIS A 169 -23.83 -14.54 22.52
CA HIS A 169 -23.79 -14.39 23.97
C HIS A 169 -23.03 -15.52 24.66
N GLU A 170 -23.24 -16.77 24.26
CA GLU A 170 -22.53 -17.94 24.79
C GLU A 170 -21.00 -17.78 24.62
N LEU A 171 -20.56 -17.50 23.39
CA LEU A 171 -19.15 -17.35 23.05
C LEU A 171 -18.53 -16.12 23.73
N ALA A 172 -19.24 -14.98 23.76
CA ALA A 172 -18.75 -13.77 24.42
C ALA A 172 -18.56 -13.97 25.93
N LEU A 173 -19.49 -14.64 26.62
CA LEU A 173 -19.38 -14.93 28.05
C LEU A 173 -18.17 -15.82 28.33
N SER A 174 -18.02 -16.91 27.57
CA SER A 174 -16.92 -17.84 27.72
C SER A 174 -15.55 -17.19 27.40
N THR A 175 -15.53 -16.31 26.40
CA THR A 175 -14.34 -15.56 26.00
C THR A 175 -13.91 -14.54 27.06
N LEU A 176 -14.84 -13.88 27.75
CA LEU A 176 -14.52 -12.99 28.86
C LEU A 176 -13.74 -13.71 29.96
N GLU A 177 -14.09 -14.96 30.26
CA GLU A 177 -13.39 -15.77 31.25
C GLU A 177 -11.98 -16.14 30.77
N GLN A 178 -11.80 -16.47 29.49
CA GLN A 178 -10.48 -16.81 28.95
C GLN A 178 -9.55 -15.60 28.85
N ALA A 179 -10.10 -14.42 28.58
CA ALA A 179 -9.34 -13.17 28.54
C ALA A 179 -9.13 -12.56 29.94
N ALA A 180 -9.64 -13.18 31.01
CA ALA A 180 -9.46 -12.70 32.37
C ALA A 180 -7.99 -12.83 32.79
N GLY A 181 -7.40 -11.74 33.29
CA GLY A 181 -6.01 -11.70 33.76
C GLY A 181 -4.96 -11.44 32.66
N ASP A 182 -5.33 -11.40 31.38
CA ASP A 182 -4.46 -10.84 30.34
C ASP A 182 -4.66 -9.32 30.27
N ASP A 183 -3.78 -8.57 30.93
CA ASP A 183 -3.79 -7.11 30.93
C ASP A 183 -2.99 -6.51 29.75
N GLY A 184 -2.51 -7.34 28.83
CA GLY A 184 -1.97 -6.91 27.56
C GLY A 184 -3.06 -6.39 26.62
N TYR A 185 -2.65 -5.69 25.57
CA TYR A 185 -3.56 -5.09 24.58
C TYR A 185 -4.63 -6.06 24.07
N TYR A 186 -4.24 -7.29 23.69
CA TYR A 186 -5.17 -8.26 23.10
C TYR A 186 -6.20 -8.75 24.12
N GLY A 187 -5.80 -9.05 25.36
CA GLY A 187 -6.73 -9.43 26.43
C GLY A 187 -7.74 -8.32 26.71
N VAL A 188 -7.28 -7.07 26.85
CA VAL A 188 -8.17 -5.92 27.09
C VAL A 188 -9.13 -5.66 25.91
N ALA A 189 -8.64 -5.69 24.67
CA ALA A 189 -9.46 -5.51 23.46
C ALA A 189 -10.52 -6.62 23.33
N THR A 190 -10.13 -7.87 23.61
CA THR A 190 -11.04 -9.03 23.60
C THR A 190 -12.15 -8.84 24.65
N ARG A 191 -11.80 -8.41 25.87
CA ARG A 191 -12.80 -8.13 26.90
C ARG A 191 -13.73 -6.99 26.52
N ALA A 192 -13.23 -5.96 25.83
CA ALA A 192 -14.04 -4.85 25.35
C ALA A 192 -15.11 -5.32 24.36
N GLU A 193 -14.68 -6.04 23.32
CA GLU A 193 -15.57 -6.61 22.29
C GLU A 193 -16.61 -7.56 22.90
N ALA A 194 -16.18 -8.49 23.76
CA ALA A 194 -17.11 -9.41 24.41
C ALA A 194 -18.10 -8.70 25.34
N SER A 195 -17.67 -7.65 26.06
CA SER A 195 -18.58 -6.83 26.89
C SER A 195 -19.61 -6.09 26.04
N MET A 196 -19.22 -5.59 24.87
CA MET A 196 -20.11 -4.94 23.92
C MET A 196 -21.18 -5.91 23.39
N ILE A 197 -20.78 -7.13 23.01
CA ILE A 197 -21.69 -8.18 22.54
C ILE A 197 -22.72 -8.54 23.62
N LEU A 198 -22.32 -8.57 24.89
CA LEU A 198 -23.20 -8.85 26.02
C LEU A 198 -24.07 -7.64 26.45
N GLY A 199 -24.03 -6.53 25.72
CA GLY A 199 -24.78 -5.31 26.03
C GLY A 199 -24.25 -4.51 27.22
N LYS A 200 -23.04 -4.80 27.70
CA LYS A 200 -22.37 -4.08 28.80
C LYS A 200 -21.60 -2.87 28.24
N ASN A 201 -22.32 -1.94 27.62
CA ASN A 201 -21.72 -0.87 26.82
C ASN A 201 -20.77 0.04 27.62
N ALA A 202 -21.12 0.39 28.86
CA ALA A 202 -20.25 1.22 29.70
C ALA A 202 -18.90 0.55 30.01
N ASP A 203 -18.92 -0.77 30.30
CA ASP A 203 -17.71 -1.55 30.53
C ASP A 203 -16.89 -1.67 29.24
N ALA A 204 -17.57 -1.90 28.11
CA ALA A 204 -16.94 -1.98 26.80
C ALA A 204 -16.20 -0.69 26.42
N GLU A 205 -16.81 0.48 26.62
CA GLU A 205 -16.19 1.78 26.36
C GLU A 205 -14.90 1.98 27.16
N VAL A 206 -14.94 1.69 28.47
CA VAL A 206 -13.75 1.79 29.36
C VAL A 206 -12.65 0.84 28.90
N LEU A 207 -13.00 -0.40 28.55
CA LEU A 207 -12.04 -1.40 28.07
C LEU A 207 -11.46 -1.03 26.71
N TYR A 208 -12.25 -0.51 25.77
CA TYR A 208 -11.72 -0.02 24.50
C TYR A 208 -10.74 1.14 24.68
N GLN A 209 -11.03 2.06 25.61
CA GLN A 209 -10.12 3.17 25.93
C GLN A 209 -8.80 2.68 26.56
N ALA A 210 -8.87 1.64 27.41
CA ALA A 210 -7.69 0.99 27.96
C ALA A 210 -6.87 0.27 26.88
N ALA A 211 -7.52 -0.47 25.97
CA ALA A 211 -6.87 -1.11 24.84
C ALA A 211 -6.20 -0.08 23.92
N ALA A 212 -6.86 1.03 23.62
CA ALA A 212 -6.29 2.12 22.87
C ALA A 212 -5.04 2.72 23.52
N THR A 213 -5.04 2.86 24.84
CA THR A 213 -3.88 3.36 25.61
C THR A 213 -2.69 2.41 25.51
N LEU A 214 -2.93 1.09 25.64
CA LEU A 214 -1.91 0.06 25.49
C LEU A 214 -1.35 0.03 24.05
N ALA A 215 -2.23 0.08 23.05
CA ALA A 215 -1.81 0.13 21.65
C ALA A 215 -0.94 1.35 21.35
N ALA A 216 -1.28 2.53 21.90
CA ALA A 216 -0.47 3.72 21.73
C ALA A 216 0.92 3.58 22.38
N ALA A 217 1.00 2.96 23.57
CA ALA A 217 2.27 2.73 24.28
C ALA A 217 3.18 1.72 23.57
N GLU A 218 2.60 0.72 22.90
CA GLU A 218 3.31 -0.33 22.16
C GLU A 218 3.47 -0.03 20.66
N ASN A 219 3.03 1.15 20.18
CA ASN A 219 3.01 1.54 18.77
C ASN A 219 2.23 0.58 17.84
N ARG A 220 1.07 0.11 18.29
CA ARG A 220 0.24 -0.92 17.63
C ARG A 220 -0.96 -0.33 16.90
N TRP A 221 -0.73 0.73 16.14
CA TRP A 221 -1.80 1.48 15.47
C TRP A 221 -2.57 0.64 14.44
N ALA A 222 -1.89 -0.26 13.73
CA ALA A 222 -2.54 -1.16 12.77
C ALA A 222 -3.49 -2.16 13.47
N ASP A 223 -3.07 -2.71 14.61
CA ASP A 223 -3.94 -3.60 15.41
C ASP A 223 -5.14 -2.82 15.95
N LEU A 224 -4.94 -1.59 16.40
CA LEU A 224 -6.02 -0.73 16.91
C LEU A 224 -7.01 -0.32 15.81
N ALA A 225 -6.53 -0.04 14.60
CA ALA A 225 -7.38 0.25 13.44
C ALA A 225 -8.26 -0.96 13.06
N SER A 226 -7.69 -2.17 13.13
CA SER A 226 -8.44 -3.41 12.94
C SER A 226 -9.53 -3.59 14.00
N THR A 227 -9.21 -3.37 15.28
CA THR A 227 -10.18 -3.41 16.39
C THR A 227 -11.31 -2.40 16.19
N ARG A 228 -10.98 -1.14 15.83
CA ARG A 228 -11.98 -0.11 15.55
C ARG A 228 -12.90 -0.49 14.39
N THR A 229 -12.36 -1.11 13.34
CA THR A 229 -13.15 -1.54 12.17
C THR A 229 -14.17 -2.61 12.58
N GLN A 230 -13.75 -3.62 13.33
CA GLN A 230 -14.66 -4.65 13.85
C GLN A 230 -15.72 -4.04 14.78
N CYS A 231 -15.27 -3.16 15.67
CA CYS A 231 -16.14 -2.47 16.60
C CYS A 231 -17.23 -1.63 15.91
N ARG A 232 -16.92 -0.95 14.80
CA ARG A 232 -17.90 -0.21 13.99
C ARG A 232 -18.94 -1.11 13.33
N GLU A 233 -18.53 -2.30 12.87
CA GLU A 233 -19.45 -3.29 12.31
C GLU A 233 -20.39 -3.86 13.39
N LEU A 234 -19.87 -4.16 14.59
CA LEU A 234 -20.68 -4.53 15.75
C LEU A 234 -21.61 -3.40 16.17
N SER A 235 -21.12 -2.16 16.20
CA SER A 235 -21.90 -0.97 16.60
C SER A 235 -23.09 -0.75 15.66
N LEU A 236 -22.86 -0.90 14.36
CA LEU A 236 -23.91 -0.82 13.36
C LEU A 236 -24.98 -1.91 13.59
N LYS A 237 -24.55 -3.15 13.86
CA LYS A 237 -25.45 -4.29 14.01
C LYS A 237 -26.25 -4.26 15.33
N LEU A 238 -25.59 -3.92 16.44
CA LEU A 238 -26.18 -3.94 17.78
C LEU A 238 -26.93 -2.64 18.14
N HIS A 239 -26.50 -1.49 17.60
CA HIS A 239 -27.01 -0.17 18.00
C HIS A 239 -27.52 0.69 16.84
N GLY A 240 -27.46 0.18 15.59
CA GLY A 240 -27.91 0.91 14.40
C GLY A 240 -27.04 2.12 14.03
N ARG A 241 -25.89 2.33 14.69
CA ARG A 241 -24.97 3.46 14.45
C ARG A 241 -23.53 2.99 14.50
N ARG A 242 -22.73 3.32 13.47
CA ARG A 242 -21.33 2.88 13.35
C ARG A 242 -20.41 3.51 14.41
N ASP A 243 -20.71 4.72 14.86
CA ASP A 243 -19.85 5.56 15.69
C ASP A 243 -20.09 5.38 17.21
N HIS A 244 -20.83 4.36 17.64
CA HIS A 244 -21.29 4.22 19.03
C HIS A 244 -20.17 4.36 20.07
N VAL A 245 -19.00 3.76 19.83
CA VAL A 245 -17.85 3.78 20.74
C VAL A 245 -16.59 4.37 20.10
N ASP A 246 -16.74 5.12 19.00
CA ASP A 246 -15.61 5.73 18.28
C ASP A 246 -14.79 6.68 19.16
N ALA A 247 -15.41 7.25 20.20
CA ALA A 247 -14.76 8.12 21.18
C ALA A 247 -13.69 7.41 22.03
N ALA A 248 -13.74 6.08 22.15
CA ALA A 248 -12.74 5.29 22.86
C ALA A 248 -11.42 5.14 22.09
N PHE A 249 -11.41 5.47 20.79
CA PHE A 249 -10.25 5.30 19.92
C PHE A 249 -9.55 6.65 19.67
N PRO A 250 -8.23 6.77 19.95
CA PRO A 250 -7.47 7.98 19.73
C PRO A 250 -7.43 8.34 18.24
N CYS A 251 -7.52 9.63 17.98
CA CYS A 251 -7.23 10.17 16.65
C CYS A 251 -5.73 10.36 16.47
N GLY A 252 -5.26 10.14 15.24
CA GLY A 252 -3.89 10.41 14.82
C GLY A 252 -3.87 10.94 13.38
N ALA A 253 -2.69 11.36 12.95
CA ALA A 253 -2.45 11.78 11.58
C ALA A 253 -1.23 11.09 10.97
N VAL A 254 -1.32 10.82 9.68
CA VAL A 254 -0.16 10.58 8.83
C VAL A 254 0.15 11.89 8.12
N ALA A 255 1.40 12.33 8.19
CA ALA A 255 1.86 13.54 7.53
C ALA A 255 2.59 13.23 6.22
N VAL A 256 2.51 14.15 5.27
CA VAL A 256 3.41 14.23 4.12
C VAL A 256 4.14 15.56 4.19
N ILE A 257 5.47 15.51 4.10
CA ILE A 257 6.33 16.69 4.25
C ILE A 257 7.15 16.90 3.00
N SER A 258 7.17 18.15 2.59
CA SER A 258 7.97 18.65 1.49
C SER A 258 8.42 20.06 1.85
N ALA A 259 9.59 20.43 1.36
CA ALA A 259 10.15 21.74 1.59
C ALA A 259 10.88 22.23 0.35
N GLU A 260 11.02 23.54 0.27
CA GLU A 260 11.85 24.15 -0.76
C GLU A 260 13.31 23.70 -0.59
N SER A 261 13.89 23.21 -1.68
CA SER A 261 15.30 22.84 -1.71
C SER A 261 16.18 24.05 -1.42
N LEU A 262 17.34 23.82 -0.80
CA LEU A 262 18.36 24.85 -0.66
C LEU A 262 18.65 25.53 -2.01
N LYS A 263 18.68 26.87 -2.00
CA LYS A 263 19.07 27.70 -3.15
C LYS A 263 20.43 27.24 -3.68
N ALA A 264 20.67 27.38 -4.99
CA ALA A 264 21.81 26.73 -5.67
C ALA A 264 23.16 27.01 -4.98
N ASP A 265 23.35 28.25 -4.51
CA ASP A 265 24.50 28.79 -3.79
C ASP A 265 24.52 28.50 -2.28
N GLN A 266 23.42 27.99 -1.72
CA GLN A 266 23.28 27.69 -0.31
C GLN A 266 23.67 26.24 0.00
N THR A 267 24.57 26.07 0.97
CA THR A 267 25.05 24.77 1.47
C THR A 267 24.60 24.47 2.90
N GLU A 268 24.17 25.47 3.66
CA GLU A 268 23.73 25.32 5.06
C GLU A 268 22.50 26.19 5.36
N LEU A 269 21.73 25.80 6.37
CA LEU A 269 20.63 26.60 6.92
C LEU A 269 21.15 27.44 8.10
N GLU A 270 20.55 28.60 8.31
CA GLU A 270 20.86 29.42 9.48
C GLU A 270 20.39 28.73 10.78
N PRO A 271 21.24 28.55 11.80
CA PRO A 271 20.90 27.78 13.00
C PRO A 271 19.69 28.33 13.78
N GLU A 272 19.56 29.65 13.87
CA GLU A 272 18.46 30.31 14.58
C GLU A 272 17.13 30.08 13.86
N LEU A 273 17.14 30.19 12.53
CA LEU A 273 16.01 29.88 11.67
C LEU A 273 15.62 28.39 11.77
N SER A 274 16.63 27.52 11.83
CA SER A 274 16.44 26.08 12.03
C SER A 274 15.67 25.78 13.31
N ALA A 275 16.14 26.34 14.43
CA ALA A 275 15.53 26.14 15.74
C ALA A 275 14.07 26.63 15.79
N ASP A 276 13.76 27.78 15.16
CA ASP A 276 12.40 28.29 15.10
C ASP A 276 11.47 27.42 14.24
N VAL A 277 11.90 27.04 13.04
CA VAL A 277 11.11 26.15 12.17
C VAL A 277 10.90 24.78 12.84
N GLU A 278 11.93 24.19 13.42
CA GLU A 278 11.83 22.91 14.16
C GLU A 278 10.83 22.98 15.32
N ARG A 279 10.80 24.10 16.05
CA ARG A 279 9.82 24.34 17.11
C ARG A 279 8.40 24.37 16.52
N ARG A 280 8.16 25.16 15.48
CA ARG A 280 6.84 25.28 14.85
C ARG A 280 6.36 23.97 14.22
N VAL A 281 7.26 23.21 13.61
CA VAL A 281 6.99 21.86 13.09
C VAL A 281 6.61 20.91 14.24
N SER A 282 7.32 20.97 15.36
CA SER A 282 7.00 20.15 16.55
C SER A 282 5.62 20.50 17.13
N GLU A 283 5.30 21.78 17.23
CA GLU A 283 3.99 22.28 17.68
C GLU A 283 2.87 21.83 16.73
N TRP A 284 3.08 21.94 15.42
CA TRP A 284 2.13 21.47 14.41
C TRP A 284 1.93 19.95 14.49
N ALA A 285 3.01 19.17 14.57
CA ALA A 285 2.96 17.72 14.65
C ALA A 285 2.25 17.25 15.92
N ALA A 286 2.52 17.88 17.06
CA ALA A 286 1.84 17.61 18.33
C ALA A 286 0.35 17.96 18.28
N THR A 287 0.00 19.13 17.71
CA THR A 287 -1.40 19.59 17.56
C THR A 287 -2.23 18.61 16.73
N HIS A 288 -1.63 18.00 15.71
CA HIS A 288 -2.30 17.06 14.82
C HIS A 288 -2.11 15.58 15.22
N SER A 289 -1.43 15.30 16.33
CA SER A 289 -1.07 13.94 16.75
C SER A 289 -0.43 13.13 15.62
N VAL A 290 0.55 13.72 14.92
CA VAL A 290 1.26 13.07 13.81
C VAL A 290 2.03 11.86 14.35
N ARG A 291 1.82 10.70 13.71
CA ARG A 291 2.43 9.42 14.10
C ARG A 291 3.46 8.92 13.10
N SER A 292 3.20 9.14 11.82
CA SER A 292 4.09 8.72 10.75
C SER A 292 4.18 9.82 9.69
N VAL A 293 5.33 9.92 9.01
CA VAL A 293 5.57 10.93 7.98
C VAL A 293 6.27 10.37 6.75
N PHE A 294 5.85 10.82 5.56
CA PHE A 294 6.53 10.57 4.29
C PHE A 294 7.24 11.82 3.78
N SER A 295 8.47 11.67 3.26
CA SER A 295 9.26 12.77 2.68
C SER A 295 10.26 12.27 1.63
N GLY A 296 10.75 13.20 0.81
CA GLY A 296 11.82 12.98 -0.17
C GLY A 296 13.24 13.12 0.37
N ALA A 297 13.40 13.48 1.66
CA ALA A 297 14.69 13.59 2.35
C ALA A 297 15.72 14.51 1.64
N ARG A 298 15.26 15.61 1.04
CA ARG A 298 16.15 16.58 0.36
C ARG A 298 17.03 17.35 1.35
N PRO A 299 18.19 17.85 0.91
CA PRO A 299 19.04 18.69 1.75
C PRO A 299 18.31 19.99 2.12
N GLY A 300 18.51 20.46 3.35
CA GLY A 300 17.81 21.61 3.93
C GLY A 300 16.71 21.21 4.90
N TRP A 301 15.52 21.77 4.69
CA TRP A 301 14.39 21.68 5.62
C TRP A 301 13.81 20.27 5.72
N ASP A 302 13.74 19.50 4.63
CA ASP A 302 13.24 18.11 4.65
C ASP A 302 14.03 17.26 5.67
N LEU A 303 15.36 17.19 5.52
CA LEU A 303 16.21 16.41 6.45
C LEU A 303 16.17 16.94 7.88
N THR A 304 16.21 18.27 8.05
CA THR A 304 16.18 18.90 9.39
C THR A 304 14.89 18.57 10.14
N VAL A 305 13.76 18.59 9.46
CA VAL A 305 12.47 18.23 10.05
C VAL A 305 12.35 16.74 10.31
N LEU A 306 12.85 15.89 9.40
CA LEU A 306 12.85 14.45 9.62
C LEU A 306 13.63 14.06 10.88
N GLU A 307 14.81 14.65 11.11
CA GLU A 307 15.59 14.45 12.33
C GLU A 307 14.77 14.83 13.57
N LYS A 308 14.15 16.02 13.56
CA LYS A 308 13.35 16.51 14.69
C LYS A 308 12.15 15.63 15.01
N LEU A 309 11.46 15.15 13.97
CA LEU A 309 10.30 14.28 14.11
C LEU A 309 10.71 12.89 14.60
N GLN A 310 11.83 12.33 14.13
CA GLN A 310 12.38 11.07 14.64
C GLN A 310 12.73 11.17 16.13
N ASP A 311 13.34 12.27 16.57
CA ASP A 311 13.66 12.50 17.99
C ASP A 311 12.40 12.60 18.87
N SER A 312 11.25 12.90 18.26
CA SER A 312 9.93 12.95 18.92
C SER A 312 9.16 11.62 18.82
N GLY A 313 9.78 10.56 18.29
CA GLY A 313 9.17 9.24 18.14
C GLY A 313 8.20 9.11 16.96
N VAL A 314 8.20 10.04 16.02
CA VAL A 314 7.41 9.96 14.78
C VAL A 314 8.10 9.02 13.80
N GLU A 315 7.37 8.04 13.26
CA GLU A 315 7.88 7.13 12.25
C GLU A 315 8.13 7.86 10.94
N THR A 316 9.26 7.57 10.28
CA THR A 316 9.65 8.23 9.03
C THR A 316 9.75 7.24 7.88
N HIS A 317 9.26 7.66 6.72
CA HIS A 317 9.27 6.88 5.49
C HIS A 317 9.84 7.73 4.35
N LEU A 318 10.88 7.23 3.69
CA LEU A 318 11.56 7.97 2.63
C LEU A 318 11.10 7.49 1.25
N ILE A 319 10.82 8.42 0.34
CA ILE A 319 10.54 8.14 -1.08
C ILE A 319 11.61 8.82 -1.93
N LEU A 320 12.47 8.04 -2.58
CA LEU A 320 13.62 8.55 -3.31
C LEU A 320 13.40 8.46 -4.83
N PRO A 321 13.77 9.50 -5.61
CA PRO A 321 13.60 9.52 -7.06
C PRO A 321 14.56 8.57 -7.80
N CYS A 322 15.59 8.08 -7.13
CA CYS A 322 16.62 7.23 -7.70
C CYS A 322 17.29 6.40 -6.60
N THR A 323 18.28 5.57 -6.97
CA THR A 323 19.00 4.75 -5.98
C THR A 323 19.68 5.62 -4.92
N VAL A 324 19.93 5.04 -3.74
CA VAL A 324 20.53 5.76 -2.61
C VAL A 324 21.89 6.34 -3.01
N GLU A 325 22.71 5.57 -3.70
CA GLU A 325 24.06 5.98 -4.13
C GLU A 325 23.98 7.22 -5.04
N ARG A 326 23.04 7.18 -5.98
CA ARG A 326 22.85 8.27 -6.95
C ARG A 326 22.21 9.49 -6.32
N PHE A 327 21.30 9.31 -5.35
CA PHE A 327 20.71 10.40 -4.58
C PHE A 327 21.80 11.13 -3.77
N VAL A 328 22.68 10.37 -3.11
CA VAL A 328 23.83 10.93 -2.40
C VAL A 328 24.73 11.70 -3.37
N GLU A 329 25.14 11.09 -4.48
CA GLU A 329 26.06 11.71 -5.45
C GLU A 329 25.49 12.98 -6.11
N LEU A 330 24.24 12.94 -6.57
CA LEU A 330 23.67 13.99 -7.41
C LEU A 330 22.85 15.04 -6.65
N VAL A 331 22.36 14.74 -5.46
CA VAL A 331 21.47 15.64 -4.69
C VAL A 331 22.13 16.14 -3.41
N LEU A 332 22.75 15.24 -2.63
CA LEU A 332 23.29 15.61 -1.32
C LEU A 332 24.71 16.16 -1.41
N MET A 333 25.63 15.45 -2.07
CA MET A 333 27.04 15.84 -2.18
C MET A 333 27.24 17.23 -2.79
N PRO A 334 26.50 17.67 -3.83
CA PRO A 334 26.61 19.03 -4.36
C PRO A 334 26.25 20.13 -3.35
N LYS A 335 25.52 19.80 -2.28
CA LYS A 335 25.19 20.70 -1.17
C LYS A 335 26.13 20.59 0.02
N GLY A 336 27.06 19.63 0.02
CA GLY A 336 28.06 19.43 1.05
C GLY A 336 27.95 18.06 1.72
N ALA A 337 29.10 17.49 2.11
CA ALA A 337 29.19 16.15 2.71
C ALA A 337 28.38 15.98 4.00
N GLY A 338 28.17 17.06 4.77
CA GLY A 338 27.35 17.04 5.98
C GLY A 338 25.90 16.62 5.72
N TRP A 339 25.32 16.93 4.55
CA TRP A 339 23.97 16.48 4.21
C TRP A 339 23.91 14.99 3.92
N ALA A 340 24.97 14.39 3.36
CA ALA A 340 25.04 12.95 3.15
C ALA A 340 25.10 12.19 4.47
N GLU A 341 25.87 12.70 5.45
CA GLU A 341 25.95 12.12 6.80
C GLU A 341 24.60 12.21 7.54
N ARG A 342 23.94 13.37 7.49
CA ARG A 342 22.60 13.58 8.07
C ARG A 342 21.54 12.68 7.42
N PHE A 343 21.54 12.59 6.10
CA PHE A 343 20.67 11.68 5.37
C PHE A 343 20.86 10.24 5.80
N GLU A 344 22.09 9.75 5.94
CA GLU A 344 22.34 8.38 6.37
C GLU A 344 21.84 8.12 7.80
N SER A 345 22.00 9.10 8.71
CA SER A 345 21.42 9.04 10.06
C SER A 345 19.90 8.92 10.04
N VAL A 346 19.22 9.76 9.25
CA VAL A 346 17.75 9.71 9.06
C VAL A 346 17.33 8.39 8.43
N ARG A 347 18.03 7.94 7.38
CA ARG A 347 17.75 6.71 6.64
C ARG A 347 17.85 5.47 7.54
N ALA A 348 18.88 5.41 8.38
CA ALA A 348 19.09 4.28 9.30
C ALA A 348 17.97 4.13 10.35
N LYS A 349 17.31 5.24 10.72
CA LYS A 349 16.18 5.26 11.67
C LYS A 349 14.81 5.20 10.98
N SER A 350 14.76 5.27 9.65
CA SER A 350 13.51 5.27 8.89
C SER A 350 12.86 3.89 8.88
N VAL A 351 11.54 3.84 9.01
CA VAL A 351 10.76 2.58 8.95
C VAL A 351 10.78 1.99 7.54
N SER A 352 10.84 2.84 6.51
CA SER A 352 10.96 2.35 5.12
C SER A 352 11.68 3.34 4.22
N VAL A 353 12.38 2.81 3.21
CA VAL A 353 12.94 3.58 2.09
C VAL A 353 12.42 2.97 0.79
N THR A 354 11.68 3.75 0.01
CA THR A 354 11.13 3.36 -1.30
C THR A 354 11.90 4.07 -2.39
N ILE A 355 12.39 3.32 -3.38
CA ILE A 355 13.10 3.86 -4.55
C ILE A 355 12.13 3.84 -5.73
N LEU A 356 12.00 4.98 -6.43
CA LEU A 356 11.20 5.10 -7.64
C LEU A 356 12.05 4.72 -8.85
N HIS A 357 11.82 3.53 -9.39
CA HIS A 357 12.57 2.98 -10.52
C HIS A 357 12.11 3.50 -11.88
N GLU A 358 10.99 4.23 -11.91
CA GLU A 358 10.39 4.80 -13.12
C GLU A 358 11.16 6.02 -13.64
N ILE A 359 12.09 6.57 -12.85
CA ILE A 359 12.90 7.73 -13.19
C ILE A 359 14.32 7.24 -13.55
N SER A 360 14.62 7.20 -14.85
CA SER A 360 15.94 6.79 -15.39
C SER A 360 16.65 7.95 -16.09
N THR A 361 16.48 9.16 -15.58
CA THR A 361 17.01 10.39 -16.18
C THR A 361 18.41 10.70 -15.68
N ALA A 362 19.19 11.49 -16.43
CA ALA A 362 20.46 12.04 -15.96
C ALA A 362 20.23 13.04 -14.81
N ASP A 363 19.18 13.86 -14.94
CA ASP A 363 18.82 14.95 -14.04
C ASP A 363 17.72 14.52 -13.04
N PRO A 364 18.01 14.52 -11.72
CA PRO A 364 17.01 14.26 -10.69
C PRO A 364 15.80 15.23 -10.71
N ALA A 365 15.94 16.43 -11.30
CA ALA A 365 14.86 17.41 -11.42
C ALA A 365 13.65 16.88 -12.22
N ASP A 366 13.90 16.01 -13.20
CA ASP A 366 12.84 15.41 -14.04
C ASP A 366 11.90 14.49 -13.24
N GLY A 367 12.35 14.00 -12.08
CA GLY A 367 11.62 13.08 -11.21
C GLY A 367 10.84 13.76 -10.08
N VAL A 368 11.00 15.07 -9.86
CA VAL A 368 10.46 15.76 -8.68
C VAL A 368 8.93 15.65 -8.63
N GLU A 369 8.23 15.94 -9.73
CA GLU A 369 6.76 15.89 -9.73
C GLU A 369 6.23 14.49 -9.38
N PHE A 370 6.81 13.44 -9.97
CA PHE A 370 6.42 12.07 -9.68
C PHE A 370 6.72 11.68 -8.24
N THR A 371 7.86 12.11 -7.70
CA THR A 371 8.26 11.86 -6.30
C THR A 371 7.28 12.50 -5.32
N GLU A 372 6.90 13.76 -5.52
CA GLU A 372 5.94 14.48 -4.67
C GLU A 372 4.55 13.83 -4.69
N ARG A 373 4.11 13.32 -5.85
CA ARG A 373 2.87 12.54 -5.95
C ARG A 373 2.97 11.22 -5.20
N MET A 374 4.10 10.52 -5.30
CA MET A 374 4.30 9.25 -4.60
C MET A 374 4.41 9.42 -3.09
N ILE A 375 4.99 10.52 -2.60
CA ILE A 375 4.96 10.90 -1.17
C ILE A 375 3.51 11.06 -0.69
N ALA A 376 2.71 11.85 -1.40
CA ALA A 376 1.29 12.06 -1.08
C ALA A 376 0.49 10.74 -1.13
N ALA A 377 0.69 9.96 -2.18
CA ALA A 377 -0.02 8.71 -2.42
C ALA A 377 0.30 7.64 -1.37
N ARG A 378 1.57 7.48 -0.98
CA ARG A 378 1.99 6.54 0.08
C ARG A 378 1.48 6.99 1.45
N GLY A 379 1.47 8.30 1.72
CA GLY A 379 0.82 8.88 2.90
C GLY A 379 -0.68 8.56 2.95
N ALA A 380 -1.40 8.71 1.84
CA ALA A 380 -2.83 8.39 1.74
C ALA A 380 -3.12 6.90 2.00
N LEU A 381 -2.31 6.00 1.43
CA LEU A 381 -2.45 4.56 1.66
C LEU A 381 -2.29 4.21 3.16
N LEU A 382 -1.26 4.74 3.82
CA LEU A 382 -1.04 4.49 5.25
C LEU A 382 -2.16 5.13 6.10
N ALA A 383 -2.57 6.37 5.79
CA ALA A 383 -3.64 7.05 6.50
C ALA A 383 -4.95 6.26 6.43
N ASN A 384 -5.32 5.78 5.23
CA ASN A 384 -6.49 4.94 5.02
C ASN A 384 -6.39 3.61 5.77
N HIS A 385 -5.22 2.97 5.75
CA HIS A 385 -4.98 1.72 6.47
C HIS A 385 -5.15 1.86 7.99
N LEU A 386 -4.66 2.97 8.56
CA LEU A 386 -4.73 3.25 10.00
C LEU A 386 -6.06 3.91 10.42
N GLY A 387 -6.90 4.35 9.48
CA GLY A 387 -8.08 5.15 9.77
C GLY A 387 -7.75 6.53 10.35
N PHE A 388 -6.60 7.09 9.96
CA PHE A 388 -6.09 8.39 10.40
C PHE A 388 -6.34 9.49 9.36
N ALA A 389 -6.23 10.75 9.79
CA ALA A 389 -6.27 11.87 8.86
C ALA A 389 -4.94 11.97 8.10
N LEU A 390 -5.00 12.25 6.79
CA LEU A 390 -3.84 12.67 6.01
C LEU A 390 -3.66 14.18 6.14
N ARG A 391 -2.46 14.62 6.52
CA ARG A 391 -2.08 16.03 6.66
C ARG A 391 -0.87 16.32 5.78
N ALA A 392 -0.87 17.47 5.11
CA ALA A 392 0.29 17.89 4.31
C ALA A 392 0.94 19.09 4.98
N LEU A 393 2.26 19.06 5.13
CA LEU A 393 3.05 20.17 5.65
C LEU A 393 4.09 20.58 4.61
N LEU A 394 4.08 21.86 4.27
CA LEU A 394 4.99 22.46 3.33
C LEU A 394 5.82 23.54 4.01
N ILE A 395 7.14 23.50 3.86
CA ILE A 395 8.04 24.54 4.35
C ILE A 395 8.58 25.31 3.15
N SER A 396 8.08 26.52 2.92
CA SER A 396 8.46 27.31 1.74
C SER A 396 8.14 28.80 1.92
N GLU A 397 8.91 29.64 1.24
CA GLU A 397 8.61 31.07 1.09
C GLU A 397 7.43 31.31 0.13
N GLN A 398 7.16 30.38 -0.80
CA GLN A 398 6.21 30.57 -1.90
C GLN A 398 5.18 29.42 -2.01
N LEU A 399 3.91 29.80 -2.21
CA LEU A 399 2.80 28.86 -2.42
C LEU A 399 2.67 28.34 -3.87
N SER A 400 3.53 28.78 -4.78
CA SER A 400 3.53 28.39 -6.20
C SER A 400 4.36 27.13 -6.48
N ASN A 401 5.02 26.54 -5.48
CA ASN A 401 5.89 25.39 -5.69
C ASN A 401 5.10 24.11 -6.07
N THR A 402 5.82 23.13 -6.64
CA THR A 402 5.24 21.90 -7.20
C THR A 402 4.36 21.15 -6.19
N SER A 403 4.83 21.00 -4.95
CA SER A 403 4.10 20.29 -3.89
C SER A 403 2.83 21.02 -3.47
N ALA A 404 2.89 22.34 -3.27
CA ALA A 404 1.71 23.15 -2.98
C ALA A 404 0.61 22.96 -4.03
N ARG A 405 0.97 23.04 -5.31
CA ARG A 405 0.05 22.84 -6.43
C ARG A 405 -0.56 21.44 -6.42
N LEU A 406 0.28 20.40 -6.39
CA LEU A 406 -0.16 19.00 -6.47
C LEU A 406 -1.06 18.62 -5.29
N TRP A 407 -0.66 18.99 -4.08
CA TRP A 407 -1.38 18.62 -2.85
C TRP A 407 -2.68 19.38 -2.71
N THR A 408 -2.74 20.62 -3.19
CA THR A 408 -4.01 21.38 -3.29
C THR A 408 -4.94 20.75 -4.33
N GLN A 409 -4.42 20.33 -5.49
CA GLN A 409 -5.20 19.63 -6.52
C GLN A 409 -5.76 18.29 -6.03
N ALA A 410 -5.00 17.57 -5.20
CA ALA A 410 -5.43 16.36 -4.52
C ALA A 410 -6.32 16.62 -3.28
N ASN A 411 -6.69 17.89 -3.02
CA ASN A 411 -7.53 18.31 -1.89
C ASN A 411 -7.00 17.86 -0.52
N LEU A 412 -5.67 17.88 -0.34
CA LEU A 412 -5.04 17.58 0.95
C LEU A 412 -5.22 18.75 1.92
N ALA A 413 -5.32 18.44 3.21
CA ALA A 413 -5.28 19.44 4.28
C ALA A 413 -3.86 19.99 4.43
N LEU A 414 -3.51 20.94 3.56
CA LEU A 414 -2.19 21.57 3.47
C LEU A 414 -2.03 22.67 4.53
N HIS A 415 -0.95 22.58 5.30
CA HIS A 415 -0.44 23.61 6.18
C HIS A 415 0.93 24.07 5.69
N VAL A 416 1.18 25.36 5.73
CA VAL A 416 2.42 25.97 5.26
C VAL A 416 3.11 26.62 6.46
N ILE A 417 4.40 26.34 6.59
CA ILE A 417 5.31 27.02 7.51
C ILE A 417 6.23 27.90 6.68
N HIS A 418 6.13 29.21 6.84
CA HIS A 418 7.05 30.13 6.18
C HIS A 418 8.37 30.15 6.97
N PRO A 419 9.53 29.89 6.35
CA PRO A 419 10.80 29.77 7.08
C PRO A 419 11.08 30.99 7.97
N GLU A 420 10.94 32.20 7.43
CA GLU A 420 11.35 33.44 8.11
C GLU A 420 10.24 34.23 8.81
N ASN A 421 8.97 33.93 8.54
CA ASN A 421 7.86 34.78 8.98
C ASN A 421 6.69 33.95 9.52
N PRO A 422 6.69 33.67 10.83
CA PRO A 422 5.64 32.86 11.47
C PRO A 422 4.21 33.41 11.32
N ALA A 423 4.05 34.71 11.03
CA ALA A 423 2.73 35.30 10.80
C ALA A 423 2.07 34.85 9.48
N LEU A 424 2.85 34.22 8.58
CA LEU A 424 2.38 33.67 7.32
C LEU A 424 2.06 32.18 7.40
N ASP A 425 2.21 31.56 8.57
CA ASP A 425 1.89 30.15 8.77
C ASP A 425 0.37 29.92 8.72
N GLY A 426 -0.04 28.79 8.13
CA GLY A 426 -1.45 28.45 8.05
C GLY A 426 -1.82 27.63 6.85
N ALA A 427 -3.12 27.45 6.66
CA ALA A 427 -3.63 26.94 5.39
C ALA A 427 -3.32 27.96 4.28
N PRO A 428 -2.90 27.52 3.08
CA PRO A 428 -2.74 28.44 1.96
C PRO A 428 -4.08 29.14 1.69
N ASP A 429 -4.02 30.43 1.39
CA ASP A 429 -5.21 31.18 1.01
C ASP A 429 -5.87 30.51 -0.19
N LYS A 430 -7.15 30.13 -0.05
CA LYS A 430 -7.91 29.47 -1.13
C LYS A 430 -8.08 30.39 -2.34
N ASP A 431 -7.99 31.70 -2.13
CA ASP A 431 -8.09 32.74 -3.16
C ASP A 431 -6.71 33.11 -3.74
N ALA A 432 -5.61 32.69 -3.12
CA ALA A 432 -4.30 32.71 -3.74
C ALA A 432 -4.31 31.71 -4.88
N LYS A 433 -4.61 32.22 -6.08
CA LYS A 433 -4.39 31.48 -7.32
C LYS A 433 -2.90 31.13 -7.34
N ALA A 434 -2.57 29.88 -7.04
CA ALA A 434 -1.34 29.29 -7.53
C ALA A 434 -1.28 29.70 -9.00
N GLU A 435 -0.23 30.42 -9.43
CA GLU A 435 -0.09 30.70 -10.85
C GLU A 435 -0.27 29.35 -11.54
N PRO A 436 -1.31 29.20 -12.37
CA PRO A 436 -1.46 27.98 -13.11
C PRO A 436 -0.28 27.99 -14.05
N VAL A 437 0.83 27.35 -13.67
CA VAL A 437 1.75 26.78 -14.61
C VAL A 437 0.83 25.85 -15.39
N PRO A 438 0.48 26.19 -16.64
CA PRO A 438 -0.49 25.41 -17.36
C PRO A 438 0.02 23.97 -17.29
N PHE A 439 -0.86 23.03 -16.93
CA PHE A 439 -0.74 21.72 -17.53
C PHE A 439 -0.72 22.02 -19.03
N ALA A 440 0.47 22.11 -19.60
CA ALA A 440 0.60 22.37 -21.00
C ALA A 440 0.07 21.10 -21.64
N ARG A 441 -1.22 21.12 -22.00
CA ARG A 441 -1.76 20.29 -23.08
C ARG A 441 -0.89 20.59 -24.27
N ALA A 442 0.13 19.77 -24.46
CA ALA A 442 1.10 19.91 -25.53
C ALA A 442 0.49 19.35 -26.82
N LEU A 443 -0.58 19.99 -27.31
CA LEU A 443 -0.98 19.87 -28.70
C LEU A 443 -0.67 21.19 -29.42
N LYS A 444 0.60 21.56 -29.41
CA LYS A 444 1.24 22.35 -30.47
C LYS A 444 2.65 21.78 -30.70
N PRO A 445 3.01 21.37 -31.92
CA PRO A 445 4.38 21.01 -32.24
C PRO A 445 5.21 22.29 -32.19
N ALA A 446 5.96 22.48 -31.10
CA ALA A 446 6.96 23.52 -31.03
C ALA A 446 8.06 23.12 -30.02
N SER A 447 9.28 23.05 -30.55
CA SER A 447 10.57 22.69 -29.93
C SER A 447 10.90 21.19 -29.85
N ALA A 448 12.12 20.87 -30.29
CA ALA A 448 12.76 19.56 -30.30
C ALA A 448 13.11 18.99 -28.91
N LYS A 449 12.57 19.57 -27.83
CA LYS A 449 12.80 19.07 -26.47
C LYS A 449 11.71 18.05 -26.11
N PRO A 450 12.10 16.85 -25.67
CA PRO A 450 11.16 15.87 -25.11
C PRO A 450 10.35 16.48 -23.95
N LYS A 451 9.06 16.13 -23.85
CA LYS A 451 8.19 16.55 -22.74
C LYS A 451 7.91 15.37 -21.82
N VAL A 452 7.98 15.58 -20.51
CA VAL A 452 7.66 14.56 -19.50
C VAL A 452 6.29 14.84 -18.89
N ALA A 453 5.44 13.82 -18.82
CA ALA A 453 4.18 13.87 -18.10
C ALA A 453 3.93 12.56 -17.35
N VAL A 454 3.27 12.63 -16.19
CA VAL A 454 2.80 11.42 -15.49
C VAL A 454 1.54 10.94 -16.21
N CYS A 455 1.61 9.75 -16.81
CA CYS A 455 0.52 9.16 -17.58
C CYS A 455 0.07 7.83 -16.95
N ALA A 456 -1.18 7.47 -17.22
CA ALA A 456 -1.69 6.12 -17.00
C ALA A 456 -1.40 5.27 -18.25
N ILE A 457 -0.90 4.06 -18.03
CA ILE A 457 -0.44 3.12 -19.05
C ILE A 457 -1.27 1.85 -18.90
N LEU A 458 -1.90 1.43 -20.00
CA LEU A 458 -2.59 0.16 -20.10
C LEU A 458 -1.87 -0.67 -21.15
N LEU A 459 -1.33 -1.81 -20.72
CA LEU A 459 -0.65 -2.77 -21.57
C LEU A 459 -1.50 -4.03 -21.71
N LEU A 460 -1.66 -4.47 -22.95
CA LEU A 460 -2.25 -5.75 -23.33
C LEU A 460 -1.13 -6.60 -23.93
N ASN A 461 -0.85 -7.74 -23.34
CA ASN A 461 0.04 -8.74 -23.92
C ASN A 461 -0.76 -10.01 -24.17
N PHE A 462 -0.59 -10.63 -25.34
CA PHE A 462 -1.22 -11.91 -25.70
C PHE A 462 -0.14 -13.01 -25.66
N PRO A 463 0.02 -13.74 -24.53
CA PRO A 463 1.17 -14.61 -24.32
C PRO A 463 1.31 -15.74 -25.34
N LYS A 464 0.19 -16.14 -25.96
CA LYS A 464 0.11 -17.23 -26.94
C LYS A 464 0.14 -16.75 -28.40
N TYR A 465 0.38 -15.45 -28.64
CA TYR A 465 0.35 -14.87 -29.99
C TYR A 465 1.33 -15.54 -30.96
N SER A 466 2.54 -15.85 -30.52
CA SER A 466 3.56 -16.49 -31.37
C SER A 466 3.26 -17.96 -31.71
N ALA A 467 2.33 -18.59 -30.99
CA ALA A 467 1.91 -19.98 -31.21
C ALA A 467 0.62 -20.09 -32.04
N MET A 468 0.05 -18.96 -32.49
CA MET A 468 -1.14 -18.91 -33.33
C MET A 468 -0.86 -19.50 -34.72
N SER A 469 -1.82 -20.24 -35.25
CA SER A 469 -1.83 -20.65 -36.67
C SER A 469 -2.23 -19.50 -37.60
N ASP A 470 -2.05 -19.67 -38.90
CA ASP A 470 -2.49 -18.69 -39.91
C ASP A 470 -4.01 -18.40 -39.83
N ASP A 471 -4.81 -19.42 -39.53
CA ASP A 471 -6.26 -19.28 -39.33
C ASP A 471 -6.58 -18.51 -38.04
N ASP A 472 -5.80 -18.72 -36.97
CA ASP A 472 -5.95 -17.99 -35.71
C ASP A 472 -5.63 -16.51 -35.87
N PHE A 473 -4.69 -16.11 -36.73
CA PHE A 473 -4.40 -14.69 -36.97
C PHE A 473 -5.58 -13.94 -37.60
N THR A 474 -6.31 -14.59 -38.51
CA THR A 474 -7.52 -14.00 -39.12
C THR A 474 -8.58 -13.77 -38.04
N ARG A 475 -8.81 -14.78 -37.19
CA ARG A 475 -9.74 -14.67 -36.05
C ARG A 475 -9.27 -13.67 -35.00
N PHE A 476 -7.97 -13.58 -34.73
CA PHE A 476 -7.42 -12.58 -33.81
C PHE A 476 -7.75 -11.17 -34.29
N GLN A 477 -7.67 -10.91 -35.59
CA GLN A 477 -7.97 -9.61 -36.16
C GLN A 477 -9.45 -9.22 -36.02
N THR A 478 -10.38 -10.16 -36.22
CA THR A 478 -11.82 -9.90 -36.11
C THR A 478 -12.35 -9.98 -34.69
N ASP A 479 -12.01 -11.06 -33.98
CA ASP A 479 -12.62 -11.50 -32.71
C ASP A 479 -11.87 -10.93 -31.49
N VAL A 480 -10.71 -10.30 -31.67
CA VAL A 480 -9.94 -9.66 -30.59
C VAL A 480 -9.71 -8.18 -30.91
N LEU A 481 -9.00 -7.88 -31.99
CA LEU A 481 -8.70 -6.49 -32.34
C LEU A 481 -9.96 -5.71 -32.73
N GLY A 482 -10.95 -6.35 -33.35
CA GLY A 482 -12.26 -5.73 -33.63
C GLY A 482 -13.01 -5.31 -32.37
N ILE A 483 -12.96 -6.13 -31.31
CA ILE A 483 -13.56 -5.81 -30.01
C ILE A 483 -12.84 -4.63 -29.36
N ILE A 484 -11.51 -4.68 -29.32
CA ILE A 484 -10.68 -3.61 -28.77
C ILE A 484 -10.94 -2.30 -29.53
N ALA A 485 -10.95 -2.35 -30.87
CA ALA A 485 -11.22 -1.19 -31.70
C ALA A 485 -12.61 -0.59 -31.44
N THR A 486 -13.64 -1.44 -31.29
CA THR A 486 -15.01 -1.00 -30.98
C THR A 486 -15.07 -0.31 -29.61
N LYS A 487 -14.46 -0.90 -28.58
CA LYS A 487 -14.40 -0.29 -27.24
C LYS A 487 -13.65 1.04 -27.23
N LEU A 488 -12.55 1.14 -27.98
CA LEU A 488 -11.80 2.39 -28.15
C LEU A 488 -12.60 3.45 -28.91
N ALA A 489 -13.38 3.07 -29.92
CA ALA A 489 -14.19 3.98 -30.73
C ALA A 489 -15.40 4.53 -29.96
N LEU A 490 -15.97 3.73 -29.06
CA LEU A 490 -17.13 4.10 -28.23
C LEU A 490 -16.73 4.77 -26.90
N SER A 491 -15.44 4.88 -26.61
CA SER A 491 -14.96 5.48 -25.37
C SER A 491 -15.16 6.99 -25.37
N GLU A 492 -15.79 7.53 -24.33
CA GLU A 492 -15.88 8.97 -24.10
C GLU A 492 -14.52 9.60 -23.79
N CYS A 493 -13.62 8.81 -23.20
CA CYS A 493 -12.25 9.21 -22.82
C CYS A 493 -11.23 8.25 -23.45
N PRO A 494 -10.99 8.33 -24.78
CA PRO A 494 -10.09 7.43 -25.46
C PRO A 494 -8.62 7.71 -25.07
N PRO A 495 -7.72 6.72 -25.23
CA PRO A 495 -6.30 6.91 -24.96
C PRO A 495 -5.69 7.98 -25.87
N ILE A 496 -4.80 8.79 -25.31
CA ILE A 496 -4.04 9.85 -25.98
C ILE A 496 -2.99 9.29 -26.94
N ASN A 497 -2.58 8.04 -26.75
CA ASN A 497 -1.70 7.32 -27.68
C ASN A 497 -2.03 5.82 -27.70
N ARG A 498 -1.80 5.21 -28.86
CA ARG A 498 -2.06 3.79 -29.12
C ARG A 498 -0.90 3.27 -29.95
N GLN A 499 -0.23 2.25 -29.47
CA GLN A 499 0.84 1.58 -30.18
C GLN A 499 0.63 0.07 -30.08
N GLY A 500 1.01 -0.67 -31.11
CA GLY A 500 0.87 -2.12 -31.10
C GLY A 500 1.75 -2.78 -32.13
N PHE A 501 2.31 -3.92 -31.75
CA PHE A 501 3.06 -4.79 -32.65
C PHE A 501 2.91 -6.24 -32.22
N GLY A 502 2.47 -7.10 -33.15
CA GLY A 502 2.17 -8.50 -32.86
C GLY A 502 1.12 -8.65 -31.76
N GLY A 503 1.48 -9.41 -30.72
CA GLY A 503 0.65 -9.65 -29.54
C GLY A 503 0.76 -8.60 -28.44
N ASN A 504 1.41 -7.46 -28.65
CA ASN A 504 1.62 -6.45 -27.62
C ASN A 504 0.99 -5.12 -28.02
N TYR A 505 0.17 -4.54 -27.14
CA TYR A 505 -0.51 -3.27 -27.36
C TYR A 505 -0.37 -2.37 -26.13
N LEU A 506 -0.02 -1.12 -26.39
CA LEU A 506 0.15 -0.05 -25.41
C LEU A 506 -0.91 1.02 -25.66
N LEU A 507 -1.69 1.33 -24.63
CA LEU A 507 -2.62 2.45 -24.59
C LEU A 507 -2.18 3.41 -23.49
N VAL A 508 -2.02 4.69 -23.82
CA VAL A 508 -1.61 5.74 -22.86
C VAL A 508 -2.79 6.68 -22.63
N PHE A 509 -3.07 7.00 -21.38
CA PHE A 509 -4.12 7.92 -20.94
C PHE A 509 -3.52 9.03 -20.09
N ASP A 510 -4.15 10.20 -20.11
CA ASP A 510 -3.81 11.34 -19.25
C ASP A 510 -4.51 11.28 -17.87
N GLN A 511 -5.40 10.31 -17.67
CA GLN A 511 -6.17 10.10 -16.44
C GLN A 511 -6.19 8.62 -16.04
N LEU A 512 -6.18 8.35 -14.72
CA LEU A 512 -6.19 6.99 -14.17
C LEU A 512 -7.52 6.26 -14.40
N PHE A 513 -8.64 6.93 -14.14
CA PHE A 513 -9.96 6.29 -14.20
C PHE A 513 -10.33 5.76 -15.60
N PRO A 514 -10.18 6.53 -16.69
CA PRO A 514 -10.41 6.01 -18.04
C PRO A 514 -9.55 4.79 -18.39
N ALA A 515 -8.30 4.74 -17.92
CA ALA A 515 -7.43 3.58 -18.13
C ALA A 515 -7.98 2.34 -17.39
N ALA A 516 -8.33 2.47 -16.11
CA ALA A 516 -8.89 1.36 -15.33
C ALA A 516 -10.23 0.87 -15.88
N ALA A 517 -11.14 1.80 -16.21
CA ALA A 517 -12.44 1.48 -16.79
C ALA A 517 -12.31 0.79 -18.16
N MET A 518 -11.38 1.25 -19.01
CA MET A 518 -11.08 0.60 -20.28
C MET A 518 -10.56 -0.82 -20.07
N ALA A 519 -9.61 -1.04 -19.16
CA ALA A 519 -9.05 -2.36 -18.89
C ALA A 519 -10.12 -3.37 -18.44
N LEU A 520 -10.96 -2.98 -17.49
CA LEU A 520 -12.06 -3.81 -16.99
C LEU A 520 -13.10 -4.08 -18.09
N SER A 521 -13.50 -3.06 -18.84
CA SER A 521 -14.47 -3.25 -19.91
C SER A 521 -13.94 -4.11 -21.07
N LEU A 522 -12.63 -4.02 -21.37
CA LEU A 522 -11.99 -4.83 -22.40
C LEU A 522 -11.95 -6.30 -22.00
N ILE A 523 -11.49 -6.62 -20.79
CA ILE A 523 -11.40 -8.03 -20.36
C ILE A 523 -12.79 -8.68 -20.28
N GLU A 524 -13.80 -7.94 -19.83
CA GLU A 524 -15.17 -8.43 -19.80
C GLU A 524 -15.70 -8.72 -21.21
N ALA A 525 -15.53 -7.79 -22.15
CA ALA A 525 -15.98 -7.97 -23.53
C ALA A 525 -15.26 -9.13 -24.24
N LEU A 526 -13.95 -9.26 -24.03
CA LEU A 526 -13.16 -10.36 -24.58
C LEU A 526 -13.61 -11.71 -24.01
N ARG A 527 -13.87 -11.81 -22.69
CA ARG A 527 -14.37 -13.05 -22.09
C ARG A 527 -15.78 -13.43 -22.59
N LEU A 528 -16.65 -12.45 -22.82
CA LEU A 528 -18.02 -12.70 -23.29
C LEU A 528 -18.08 -13.15 -24.74
N GLN A 529 -17.21 -12.59 -25.59
CA GLN A 529 -17.25 -12.82 -27.04
C GLN A 529 -16.22 -13.85 -27.51
N ASN A 530 -15.31 -14.28 -26.63
CA ASN A 530 -14.22 -15.18 -26.97
C ASN A 530 -13.87 -16.13 -25.82
N ASP A 531 -14.30 -17.39 -25.96
CA ASP A 531 -14.00 -18.47 -25.01
C ASP A 531 -12.65 -19.14 -25.24
N ASN A 532 -11.96 -18.79 -26.34
CA ASN A 532 -10.66 -19.37 -26.66
C ASN A 532 -9.56 -18.76 -25.79
N ALA A 533 -8.97 -19.59 -24.93
CA ALA A 533 -7.87 -19.20 -24.06
C ALA A 533 -6.61 -18.71 -24.79
N VAL A 534 -6.49 -18.91 -26.11
CA VAL A 534 -5.41 -18.36 -26.95
C VAL A 534 -5.57 -16.84 -27.13
N PHE A 535 -6.80 -16.34 -27.08
CA PHE A 535 -7.16 -14.95 -27.33
C PHE A 535 -7.31 -14.11 -26.06
N GLN A 536 -6.95 -14.67 -24.91
CA GLN A 536 -7.02 -13.95 -23.63
C GLN A 536 -5.73 -13.16 -23.40
N PRO A 537 -5.81 -11.82 -23.19
CA PRO A 537 -4.63 -11.02 -22.88
C PRO A 537 -4.27 -11.10 -21.39
N SER A 538 -3.00 -10.95 -21.06
CA SER A 538 -2.60 -10.39 -19.76
C SER A 538 -2.70 -8.87 -19.82
N ILE A 539 -3.28 -8.26 -18.78
CA ILE A 539 -3.49 -6.81 -18.73
C ILE A 539 -2.75 -6.22 -17.54
N CYS A 540 -1.92 -5.21 -17.79
CA CYS A 540 -1.19 -4.46 -16.76
C CYS A 540 -1.53 -2.96 -16.85
N LEU A 541 -2.01 -2.40 -15.74
CA LEU A 541 -2.16 -0.97 -15.52
C LEU A 541 -0.94 -0.45 -14.76
N HIS A 542 -0.30 0.58 -15.29
CA HIS A 542 0.83 1.24 -14.66
C HIS A 542 0.65 2.75 -14.70
N ALA A 543 1.32 3.48 -13.81
CA ALA A 543 1.36 4.92 -13.87
C ALA A 543 2.76 5.42 -13.54
N GLY A 544 3.25 6.37 -14.33
CA GLY A 544 4.61 6.88 -14.19
C GLY A 544 4.95 7.97 -15.21
N PRO A 545 6.15 8.57 -15.11
CA PRO A 545 6.64 9.56 -16.05
C PRO A 545 6.86 8.96 -17.44
N VAL A 546 6.30 9.63 -18.45
CA VAL A 546 6.36 9.24 -19.85
C VAL A 546 6.87 10.41 -20.69
N TRP A 547 7.80 10.09 -21.59
CA TRP A 547 8.44 11.02 -22.50
C TRP A 547 7.67 11.08 -23.82
N GLN A 548 7.09 12.23 -24.13
CA GLN A 548 6.49 12.48 -25.43
C GLN A 548 7.57 13.00 -26.39
N MET A 549 7.81 12.23 -27.46
CA MET A 549 8.81 12.53 -28.49
C MET A 549 8.26 12.26 -29.90
N ILE A 550 8.99 12.67 -30.93
CA ILE A 550 8.71 12.26 -32.31
C ILE A 550 9.50 10.98 -32.60
N ASN A 551 8.85 9.90 -33.00
CA ASN A 551 9.51 8.74 -33.56
C ASN A 551 9.90 9.05 -35.02
N PRO A 552 11.20 9.14 -35.36
CA PRO A 552 11.63 9.60 -36.69
C PRO A 552 11.39 8.58 -37.80
N ILE A 553 11.22 7.29 -37.46
CA ILE A 553 10.93 6.23 -38.43
C ILE A 553 9.45 6.25 -38.80
N LEU A 554 8.57 6.36 -37.80
CA LEU A 554 7.12 6.36 -38.00
C LEU A 554 6.56 7.75 -38.36
N ASN A 555 7.34 8.80 -38.11
CA ASN A 555 6.93 10.21 -38.20
C ASN A 555 5.65 10.50 -37.41
N LEU A 556 5.53 9.91 -36.22
CA LEU A 556 4.41 10.04 -35.29
C LEU A 556 4.91 10.39 -33.90
N TYR A 557 4.04 10.95 -33.06
CA TYR A 557 4.32 11.07 -31.64
C TYR A 557 4.41 9.69 -30.99
N ALA A 558 5.48 9.47 -30.24
CA ALA A 558 5.66 8.30 -29.40
C ALA A 558 5.72 8.72 -27.92
N HIS A 559 5.24 7.82 -27.09
CA HIS A 559 5.33 7.88 -25.65
C HIS A 559 6.35 6.83 -25.24
N GLU A 560 7.47 7.26 -24.68
CA GLU A 560 8.65 6.44 -24.40
C GLU A 560 9.08 6.61 -22.94
N GLY A 561 9.95 5.73 -22.45
CA GLY A 561 10.61 5.90 -21.15
C GLY A 561 10.55 4.67 -20.26
N ALA A 562 11.28 4.75 -19.14
CA ALA A 562 11.49 3.64 -18.22
C ALA A 562 10.17 3.09 -17.63
N ALA A 563 9.19 3.96 -17.34
CA ALA A 563 7.87 3.53 -16.86
C ALA A 563 7.16 2.59 -17.85
N ILE A 564 7.23 2.89 -19.16
CA ILE A 564 6.60 2.06 -20.20
C ILE A 564 7.35 0.74 -20.37
N THR A 565 8.68 0.76 -20.44
CA THR A 565 9.48 -0.45 -20.62
C THR A 565 9.33 -1.40 -19.44
N ARG A 566 9.31 -0.86 -18.22
CA ARG A 566 9.10 -1.62 -16.99
C ARG A 566 7.71 -2.22 -16.93
N ALA A 567 6.68 -1.43 -17.22
CA ALA A 567 5.30 -1.93 -17.29
C ALA A 567 5.13 -3.02 -18.36
N ALA A 568 5.78 -2.90 -19.52
CA ALA A 568 5.74 -3.90 -20.58
C ALA A 568 6.40 -5.22 -20.16
N ALA A 569 7.56 -5.14 -19.49
CA ALA A 569 8.23 -6.31 -18.93
C ALA A 569 7.37 -7.02 -17.87
N LEU A 570 6.70 -6.27 -16.99
CA LEU A 570 5.73 -6.83 -16.03
C LEU A 570 4.59 -7.54 -16.77
N ALA A 571 3.97 -6.90 -17.76
CA ALA A 571 2.83 -7.44 -18.50
C ALA A 571 3.13 -8.78 -19.18
N GLY A 572 4.39 -9.00 -19.59
CA GLY A 572 4.88 -10.25 -20.17
C GLY A 572 4.77 -11.46 -19.25
N GLY A 573 4.91 -11.26 -17.93
CA GLY A 573 4.88 -12.33 -16.93
C GLY A 573 3.53 -12.56 -16.25
N LEU A 574 2.53 -11.72 -16.54
CA LEU A 574 1.23 -11.78 -15.86
C LEU A 574 0.34 -12.90 -16.42
N PRO A 575 -0.50 -13.53 -15.56
CA PRO A 575 -1.53 -14.46 -16.01
C PRO A 575 -2.50 -13.83 -17.02
N ALA A 576 -2.83 -14.59 -18.06
CA ALA A 576 -3.82 -14.20 -19.04
C ALA A 576 -5.23 -14.16 -18.43
N GLY A 577 -6.06 -13.26 -18.95
CA GLY A 577 -7.46 -13.15 -18.58
C GLY A 577 -7.71 -12.31 -17.33
N VAL A 578 -6.70 -11.74 -16.67
CA VAL A 578 -6.86 -10.95 -15.43
C VAL A 578 -6.27 -9.56 -15.61
N VAL A 579 -6.87 -8.55 -14.95
CA VAL A 579 -6.36 -7.18 -14.91
C VAL A 579 -5.54 -6.98 -13.65
N TYR A 580 -4.28 -6.64 -13.82
CA TYR A 580 -3.39 -6.23 -12.74
C TYR A 580 -3.07 -4.74 -12.86
N ALA A 581 -2.75 -4.12 -11.73
CA ALA A 581 -2.21 -2.77 -11.61
C ALA A 581 -0.93 -2.80 -10.78
N THR A 582 0.05 -1.98 -11.11
CA THR A 582 1.23 -1.79 -10.27
C THR A 582 0.89 -1.00 -9.01
N GLU A 583 1.80 -1.01 -8.02
CA GLU A 583 1.68 -0.14 -6.86
C GLU A 583 1.55 1.33 -7.25
N THR A 584 2.36 1.81 -8.19
CA THR A 584 2.32 3.21 -8.60
C THR A 584 0.93 3.63 -9.10
N PHE A 585 0.27 2.79 -9.90
CA PHE A 585 -1.09 3.03 -10.35
C PHE A 585 -2.09 3.02 -9.19
N THR A 586 -1.96 2.03 -8.30
CA THR A 586 -2.87 1.85 -7.15
C THR A 586 -2.73 3.00 -6.15
N ALA A 587 -1.51 3.43 -5.86
CA ALA A 587 -1.20 4.52 -4.94
C ALA A 587 -1.75 5.85 -5.47
N LEU A 588 -1.52 6.17 -6.75
CA LEU A 588 -2.08 7.38 -7.36
C LEU A 588 -3.61 7.33 -7.42
N SER A 589 -4.20 6.15 -7.63
CA SER A 589 -5.66 5.97 -7.59
C SER A 589 -6.24 6.26 -6.20
N ALA A 590 -5.54 5.87 -5.13
CA ALA A 590 -5.94 6.18 -3.76
C ALA A 590 -5.85 7.69 -3.46
N LEU A 591 -4.80 8.36 -3.95
CA LEU A 591 -4.64 9.81 -3.83
C LEU A 591 -5.78 10.57 -4.52
N GLU A 592 -6.15 10.15 -5.73
CA GLU A 592 -7.27 10.74 -6.50
C GLU A 592 -8.65 10.30 -6.00
N SER A 593 -8.73 9.43 -4.98
CA SER A 593 -9.98 8.87 -4.46
C SER A 593 -10.86 8.26 -5.55
N LEU A 594 -10.24 7.50 -6.46
CA LEU A 594 -10.93 6.85 -7.58
C LEU A 594 -12.10 5.99 -7.07
N ARG A 595 -13.27 6.17 -7.68
CA ARG A 595 -14.49 5.39 -7.40
C ARG A 595 -14.73 4.39 -8.52
N GLY A 596 -15.51 3.34 -8.26
CA GLY A 596 -15.85 2.34 -9.29
C GLY A 596 -14.82 1.22 -9.45
N VAL A 597 -13.68 1.31 -8.77
CA VAL A 597 -12.58 0.33 -8.85
C VAL A 597 -12.04 -0.01 -7.47
N ARG A 598 -11.69 -1.27 -7.27
CA ARG A 598 -11.04 -1.80 -6.07
C ARG A 598 -9.77 -2.53 -6.46
N PHE A 599 -8.72 -2.31 -5.67
CA PHE A 599 -7.42 -2.95 -5.85
C PHE A 599 -7.22 -3.99 -4.76
N GLU A 600 -6.92 -5.21 -5.17
CA GLU A 600 -6.66 -6.34 -4.29
C GLU A 600 -5.22 -6.77 -4.53
N HIS A 601 -4.32 -6.63 -3.55
CA HIS A 601 -2.92 -6.94 -3.83
C HIS A 601 -2.76 -8.43 -4.16
N ALA A 602 -2.02 -8.71 -5.24
CA ALA A 602 -1.92 -10.01 -5.88
C ALA A 602 -0.52 -10.63 -5.91
N GLY A 603 0.52 -9.93 -5.43
CA GLY A 603 1.89 -10.46 -5.36
C GLY A 603 2.95 -9.43 -5.70
N ILE A 604 4.23 -9.83 -5.69
CA ILE A 604 5.32 -9.09 -6.33
C ILE A 604 5.67 -9.78 -7.64
N SER A 605 5.90 -9.00 -8.69
CA SER A 605 6.66 -9.45 -9.84
C SER A 605 8.03 -8.79 -9.82
N VAL A 606 9.09 -9.58 -10.04
CA VAL A 606 10.46 -9.06 -10.10
C VAL A 606 10.85 -8.89 -11.56
N VAL A 607 11.20 -7.67 -11.93
CA VAL A 607 11.72 -7.30 -13.25
C VAL A 607 13.07 -6.63 -13.05
N ASP A 608 14.10 -7.11 -13.75
CA ASP A 608 15.47 -6.57 -13.68
C ASP A 608 16.05 -6.46 -12.26
N GLY A 609 15.67 -7.39 -11.37
CA GLY A 609 16.13 -7.42 -9.97
C GLY A 609 15.35 -6.50 -9.02
N TYR A 610 14.35 -5.77 -9.52
CA TYR A 610 13.49 -4.89 -8.72
C TYR A 610 12.07 -5.46 -8.63
N GLY A 611 11.56 -5.60 -7.40
CA GLY A 611 10.21 -6.11 -7.16
C GLY A 611 9.15 -5.00 -7.26
N ASP A 612 8.13 -5.22 -8.09
CA ASP A 612 6.90 -4.42 -8.11
C ASP A 612 5.76 -5.14 -7.44
N ARG A 613 5.06 -4.43 -6.55
CA ARG A 613 3.78 -4.92 -6.03
C ARG A 613 2.72 -4.81 -7.11
N LEU A 614 1.96 -5.87 -7.28
CA LEU A 614 0.87 -5.98 -8.22
C LEU A 614 -0.44 -6.11 -7.46
N PHE A 615 -1.49 -5.55 -8.02
CA PHE A 615 -2.84 -5.55 -7.48
C PHE A 615 -3.81 -6.01 -8.55
N ARG A 616 -4.61 -7.03 -8.30
CA ARG A 616 -5.78 -7.37 -9.11
C ARG A 616 -6.77 -6.21 -9.05
N VAL A 617 -7.32 -5.86 -10.21
CA VAL A 617 -8.28 -4.76 -10.33
C VAL A 617 -9.68 -5.34 -10.47
N HIS A 618 -10.60 -4.87 -9.65
CA HIS A 618 -12.00 -5.26 -9.63
C HIS A 618 -12.87 -4.04 -9.87
N SER A 619 -14.00 -4.22 -10.56
CA SER A 619 -15.10 -3.24 -10.50
C SER A 619 -15.74 -3.31 -9.12
N THR A 620 -16.11 -2.15 -8.56
CA THR A 620 -16.94 -2.08 -7.33
C THR A 620 -18.41 -2.05 -7.65
#